data_AF-A0A960L7K4-F1
#
_entry.id   AF-A0A960L7K4-F1
#
_cell.length_a   1.000
_cell.length_b   1.000
_cell.length_c   1.000
_cell.angle_alpha   90.00
_cell.angle_beta   90.00
_cell.angle_gamma   90.00
#
_symmetry.space_group_name_H-M   'P 1'
#
loop_
_entity.id
_entity.type
_entity.pdbx_description
1 polymer ?
#
loop_
_entity_poly.entity_id
_entity_poly.type
_entity_poly.pdbx_seq_one_letter_code
_entity_poly.pdbx_strand_id
1 'polypeptide(L)'
;MNIHETDHTPAEWLSELRVNPALLKLDLYCKGLRLDDSCFIEEDGGRKILRTRAGLGSGLEAILPGGLWTNIPVSEPFAQESPYLLHRRGGRYLLELDGQPVAPLTLSPRPDWYERDTASGKPMTRIGTLQGTYLGIYQAKVCEYWTEKPERVNCKFCSVGLNLGVDDADDKSVEEVLEVVRAAREESGITYVDFNTGHY
;
A
#
# COMPACT_ATOMS: atom_id res chain seq x y z
N MET A 1 1.43 -23.29 -1.48
CA MET A 1 0.83 -23.75 -0.20
C MET A 1 -0.66 -23.61 -0.38
N ASN A 2 -1.34 -24.70 -0.76
CA ASN A 2 -2.79 -24.70 -0.94
C ASN A 2 -3.43 -24.68 0.44
N ILE A 3 -3.66 -23.46 0.93
CA ILE A 3 -4.70 -23.22 1.94
C ILE A 3 -5.97 -23.79 1.34
N HIS A 4 -6.50 -24.83 1.98
CA HIS A 4 -7.63 -25.65 1.57
C HIS A 4 -8.58 -24.94 0.60
N GLU A 5 -8.75 -25.52 -0.61
CA GLU A 5 -9.98 -25.37 -1.37
C GLU A 5 -11.12 -25.75 -0.42
N THR A 6 -11.73 -24.75 0.20
CA THR A 6 -13.04 -24.88 0.80
C THR A 6 -13.96 -25.43 -0.27
N ASP A 7 -14.83 -26.40 0.06
CA ASP A 7 -15.85 -27.00 -0.82
C ASP A 7 -16.87 -26.00 -1.41
N HIS A 8 -16.56 -24.71 -1.40
CA HIS A 8 -17.37 -23.66 -2.00
C HIS A 8 -17.33 -23.74 -3.51
N THR A 9 -18.53 -23.79 -4.09
CA THR A 9 -18.72 -23.46 -5.49
C THR A 9 -18.26 -22.00 -5.74
N PRO A 10 -17.89 -21.64 -6.99
CA PRO A 10 -17.54 -20.25 -7.32
C PRO A 10 -18.62 -19.23 -6.93
N ALA A 11 -19.90 -19.62 -6.97
CA ALA A 11 -21.01 -18.77 -6.58
C ALA A 11 -21.08 -18.53 -5.07
N GLU A 12 -20.84 -19.56 -4.25
CA GLU A 12 -20.78 -19.44 -2.79
C GLU A 12 -19.61 -18.56 -2.36
N TRP A 13 -18.44 -18.77 -2.96
CA TRP A 13 -17.26 -17.96 -2.68
C TRP A 13 -17.49 -16.47 -3.00
N LEU A 14 -18.05 -16.19 -4.18
CA LEU A 14 -18.41 -14.83 -4.58
C LEU A 14 -19.43 -14.20 -3.62
N SER A 15 -20.42 -14.98 -3.15
CA SER A 15 -21.39 -14.53 -2.16
C SER A 15 -20.73 -14.17 -0.84
N GLU A 16 -19.77 -14.97 -0.37
CA GLU A 16 -19.02 -14.71 0.85
C GLU A 16 -18.19 -13.43 0.76
N LEU A 17 -17.45 -13.24 -0.34
CA LEU A 17 -16.64 -12.04 -0.56
C LEU A 17 -17.48 -10.75 -0.57
N ARG A 18 -18.72 -10.81 -1.06
CA ARG A 18 -19.65 -9.66 -1.10
C ARG A 18 -20.11 -9.21 0.28
N VAL A 19 -20.18 -10.11 1.26
CA VAL A 19 -20.70 -9.82 2.60
C VAL A 19 -19.60 -9.76 3.67
N ASN A 20 -18.39 -10.26 3.37
CA ASN A 20 -17.28 -10.31 4.30
C ASN A 20 -16.07 -9.48 3.77
N PRO A 21 -16.01 -8.18 4.10
CA PRO A 21 -14.92 -7.31 3.62
C PRO A 21 -13.55 -7.72 4.17
N ALA A 22 -13.47 -8.37 5.33
CA ALA A 22 -12.21 -8.88 5.88
C ALA A 22 -11.68 -10.06 5.06
N LEU A 23 -12.55 -10.99 4.66
CA LEU A 23 -12.20 -12.07 3.75
C LEU A 23 -11.76 -11.53 2.39
N LEU A 24 -12.51 -10.58 1.84
CA LEU A 24 -12.15 -9.90 0.59
C LEU A 24 -10.76 -9.26 0.66
N LYS A 25 -10.45 -8.57 1.77
CA LYS A 25 -9.13 -7.98 1.99
C LYS A 25 -8.02 -9.03 1.95
N LEU A 26 -8.21 -10.16 2.63
CA LEU A 26 -7.23 -11.25 2.65
C LEU A 26 -7.05 -11.87 1.26
N ASP A 27 -8.15 -12.11 0.54
CA ASP A 27 -8.09 -12.71 -0.80
C ASP A 27 -7.38 -11.78 -1.80
N LEU A 28 -7.63 -10.46 -1.72
CA LEU A 28 -6.92 -9.44 -2.49
C LEU A 28 -5.41 -9.40 -2.17
N TYR A 29 -5.00 -9.67 -0.93
CA TYR A 29 -3.57 -9.76 -0.60
C TYR A 29 -2.89 -10.99 -1.21
N CYS A 30 -3.63 -12.08 -1.34
CA CYS A 30 -3.13 -13.32 -1.94
C CYS A 30 -3.09 -13.27 -3.46
N LYS A 31 -4.12 -12.68 -4.08
CA LYS A 31 -4.33 -12.72 -5.55
C LYS A 31 -3.96 -11.42 -6.26
N GLY A 32 -3.86 -10.31 -5.53
CA GLY A 32 -3.62 -9.00 -6.12
C GLY A 32 -4.84 -8.47 -6.88
N LEU A 33 -4.64 -7.41 -7.64
CA LEU A 33 -5.69 -6.73 -8.40
C LEU A 33 -5.13 -6.18 -9.71
N ARG A 34 -5.86 -6.40 -10.80
CA ARG A 34 -5.61 -5.71 -12.07
C ARG A 34 -6.38 -4.40 -12.12
N LEU A 35 -5.78 -3.39 -12.75
CA LEU A 35 -6.42 -2.10 -13.01
C LEU A 35 -6.82 -2.05 -14.48
N ASP A 36 -8.10 -1.78 -14.73
CA ASP A 36 -8.58 -1.48 -16.07
C ASP A 36 -8.12 -0.09 -16.52
N ASP A 37 -7.99 0.12 -17.83
CA ASP A 37 -7.54 1.40 -18.43
C ASP A 37 -8.45 2.59 -18.06
N SER A 38 -9.67 2.34 -17.58
CA SER A 38 -10.56 3.38 -17.06
C SER A 38 -10.12 3.99 -15.72
N CYS A 39 -9.15 3.39 -15.02
CA CYS A 39 -8.77 3.77 -13.67
C CYS A 39 -7.75 4.93 -13.65
N PHE A 40 -8.22 6.13 -13.27
CA PHE A 40 -7.39 7.34 -13.09
C PHE A 40 -7.17 7.64 -11.61
N ILE A 41 -6.32 6.84 -10.95
CA ILE A 41 -6.21 6.81 -9.48
C ILE A 41 -5.79 8.16 -8.89
N GLU A 42 -4.74 8.79 -9.43
CA GLU A 42 -4.23 10.05 -8.89
C GLU A 42 -5.17 11.22 -9.21
N GLU A 43 -5.74 11.23 -10.42
CA GLU A 43 -6.68 12.26 -10.88
C GLU A 43 -7.99 12.24 -10.07
N ASP A 44 -8.40 11.07 -9.59
CA ASP A 44 -9.55 10.91 -8.70
C ASP A 44 -9.20 11.11 -7.21
N GLY A 45 -8.02 11.65 -6.89
CA GLY A 45 -7.59 12.00 -5.53
C GLY A 45 -7.05 10.84 -4.71
N GLY A 46 -6.85 9.68 -5.33
CA GLY A 46 -6.17 8.54 -4.73
C GLY A 46 -4.67 8.76 -4.55
N ARG A 47 -4.07 7.95 -3.67
CA ARG A 47 -2.61 7.96 -3.49
C ARG A 47 -1.93 7.30 -4.69
N LYS A 48 -0.78 7.86 -5.07
CA LYS A 48 0.06 7.37 -6.15
C LYS A 48 0.51 5.93 -5.90
N ILE A 49 0.39 5.08 -6.92
CA ILE A 49 1.02 3.76 -6.94
C ILE A 49 2.48 3.98 -7.35
N LEU A 50 3.40 3.74 -6.41
CA LEU A 50 4.80 4.06 -6.62
C LEU A 50 5.58 2.87 -7.21
N ARG A 51 5.38 1.66 -6.66
CA ARG A 51 6.23 0.48 -6.88
C ARG A 51 5.66 -0.76 -6.17
N THR A 52 6.37 -1.88 -6.29
CA THR A 52 6.13 -3.11 -5.52
C THR A 52 5.92 -2.82 -4.04
N ARG A 53 4.96 -3.49 -3.38
CA ARG A 53 4.74 -3.29 -1.95
C ARG A 53 5.98 -3.69 -1.14
N ALA A 54 6.29 -2.89 -0.13
CA ALA A 54 7.23 -3.23 0.94
C ALA A 54 6.67 -2.79 2.30
N GLY A 55 7.48 -2.83 3.36
CA GLY A 55 7.08 -2.42 4.71
C GLY A 55 6.55 -0.98 4.84
N LEU A 56 6.63 -0.17 3.78
CA LEU A 56 6.10 1.20 3.71
C LEU A 56 4.93 1.36 2.70
N GLY A 57 4.24 0.27 2.32
CA GLY A 57 3.15 0.31 1.34
C GLY A 57 3.68 0.29 -0.09
N SER A 58 3.00 1.01 -1.01
CA SER A 58 3.31 1.24 -2.44
C SER A 58 2.33 0.62 -3.45
N GLY A 59 1.42 -0.25 -3.01
CA GLY A 59 0.31 -0.75 -3.82
C GLY A 59 -0.86 0.24 -3.90
N LEU A 60 -2.03 -0.23 -4.35
CA LEU A 60 -3.25 0.57 -4.36
C LEU A 60 -3.77 0.76 -2.93
N GLU A 61 -3.67 1.98 -2.40
CA GLU A 61 -4.30 2.37 -1.15
C GLU A 61 -5.79 2.62 -1.35
N ALA A 62 -6.62 1.83 -0.68
CA ALA A 62 -8.06 1.87 -0.82
C ALA A 62 -8.80 1.59 0.50
N ILE A 63 -10.09 1.86 0.50
CA ILE A 63 -11.03 1.56 1.57
C ILE A 63 -12.12 0.64 0.99
N LEU A 64 -12.20 -0.57 1.53
CA LEU A 64 -13.24 -1.55 1.23
C LEU A 64 -14.53 -1.24 2.03
N PRO A 65 -15.68 -1.85 1.68
CA PRO A 65 -16.91 -1.71 2.45
C PRO A 65 -16.71 -1.94 3.95
N GLY A 66 -17.44 -1.16 4.77
CA GLY A 66 -17.26 -1.17 6.22
C GLY A 66 -16.07 -0.36 6.73
N GLY A 67 -15.44 0.47 5.88
CA GLY A 67 -14.34 1.37 6.30
C GLY A 67 -13.00 0.64 6.46
N LEU A 68 -12.83 -0.51 5.80
CA LEU A 68 -11.65 -1.34 5.95
C LEU A 68 -10.54 -0.89 4.99
N TRP A 69 -9.57 -0.15 5.54
CA TRP A 69 -8.38 0.28 4.82
C TRP A 69 -7.53 -0.91 4.34
N THR A 70 -6.99 -0.82 3.13
CA THR A 70 -6.18 -1.88 2.51
C THR A 70 -5.15 -1.29 1.54
N ASN A 71 -3.99 -1.95 1.44
CA ASN A 71 -2.97 -1.66 0.43
C ASN A 71 -2.86 -2.86 -0.51
N ILE A 72 -3.53 -2.83 -1.64
CA ILE A 72 -3.72 -3.99 -2.53
C ILE A 72 -2.50 -4.13 -3.46
N PRO A 73 -1.90 -5.33 -3.61
CA PRO A 73 -0.87 -5.57 -4.61
C PRO A 73 -1.40 -5.40 -6.03
N VAL A 74 -0.74 -4.57 -6.83
CA VAL A 74 -1.12 -4.22 -8.22
C VAL A 74 0.09 -4.21 -9.16
N SER A 75 1.31 -4.13 -8.63
CA SER A 75 2.54 -4.04 -9.43
C SER A 75 3.35 -5.33 -9.44
N GLU A 76 3.10 -6.21 -8.46
CA GLU A 76 3.75 -7.51 -8.33
C GLU A 76 3.42 -8.42 -9.52
N PRO A 77 4.35 -9.27 -10.00
CA PRO A 77 4.10 -10.14 -11.15
C PRO A 77 2.84 -11.00 -11.01
N PHE A 78 2.57 -11.54 -9.82
CA PHE A 78 1.38 -12.37 -9.60
C PHE A 78 0.07 -11.58 -9.72
N ALA A 79 0.07 -10.26 -9.48
CA ALA A 79 -1.13 -9.43 -9.59
C ALA A 79 -1.58 -9.28 -11.05
N GLN A 80 -0.67 -9.47 -12.02
CA GLN A 80 -1.00 -9.46 -13.46
C GLN A 80 -1.87 -10.65 -13.88
N GLU A 81 -1.88 -11.72 -13.08
CA GLU A 81 -2.71 -12.91 -13.28
C GLU A 81 -3.96 -12.89 -12.37
N SER A 82 -4.20 -11.79 -11.64
CA SER A 82 -5.32 -11.72 -10.70
C SER A 82 -6.67 -11.91 -11.40
N PRO A 83 -7.58 -12.72 -10.83
CA PRO A 83 -8.96 -12.80 -11.28
C PRO A 83 -9.76 -11.53 -10.91
N TYR A 84 -9.20 -10.68 -10.04
CA TYR A 84 -9.79 -9.40 -9.71
C TYR A 84 -9.42 -8.33 -10.74
N LEU A 85 -10.43 -7.55 -11.12
CA LEU A 85 -10.28 -6.38 -11.99
C LEU A 85 -11.02 -5.19 -11.37
N LEU A 86 -10.34 -4.05 -11.28
CA LEU A 86 -10.94 -2.79 -10.88
C LEU A 86 -11.35 -1.99 -12.10
N HIS A 87 -12.61 -1.58 -12.15
CA HIS A 87 -13.12 -0.65 -13.16
C HIS A 87 -13.55 0.66 -12.55
N ARG A 88 -13.39 1.75 -13.31
CA ARG A 88 -14.02 3.03 -13.01
C ARG A 88 -15.22 3.25 -13.93
N ARG A 89 -16.43 3.24 -13.36
CA ARG A 89 -17.70 3.46 -14.10
C ARG A 89 -18.50 4.59 -13.48
N GLY A 90 -18.73 5.66 -14.25
CA GLY A 90 -19.47 6.83 -13.78
C GLY A 90 -18.85 7.49 -12.53
N GLY A 91 -17.51 7.61 -12.50
CA GLY A 91 -16.77 8.21 -11.38
C GLY A 91 -16.68 7.35 -10.12
N ARG A 92 -17.07 6.07 -10.19
CA ARG A 92 -17.01 5.13 -9.06
C ARG A 92 -16.14 3.93 -9.41
N TYR A 93 -15.37 3.46 -8.44
CA TYR A 93 -14.56 2.26 -8.58
C TYR A 93 -15.35 1.02 -8.15
N LEU A 94 -15.41 0.03 -9.03
CA LEU A 94 -16.10 -1.24 -8.81
C LEU A 94 -15.11 -2.38 -8.98
N LEU A 95 -14.99 -3.20 -7.95
CA LEU A 95 -14.21 -4.43 -7.97
C LEU A 95 -15.04 -5.56 -8.57
N GLU A 96 -14.48 -6.25 -9.55
CA GLU A 96 -15.04 -7.46 -10.14
C GLU A 96 -14.12 -8.65 -9.88
N LEU A 97 -14.69 -9.85 -9.74
CA LEU A 97 -14.00 -11.14 -9.71
C LEU A 97 -14.53 -11.97 -10.88
N ASP A 98 -13.67 -12.33 -11.82
CA ASP A 98 -14.06 -13.08 -13.03
C ASP A 98 -15.25 -12.44 -13.78
N GLY A 99 -15.24 -11.10 -13.87
CA GLY A 99 -16.28 -10.30 -14.52
C GLY A 99 -17.59 -10.16 -13.72
N GLN A 100 -17.64 -10.70 -12.50
CA GLN A 100 -18.79 -10.54 -11.62
C GLN A 100 -18.54 -9.44 -10.58
N PRO A 101 -19.46 -8.47 -10.38
CA PRO A 101 -19.31 -7.44 -9.36
C PRO A 101 -19.17 -8.03 -7.95
N VAL A 102 -18.18 -7.56 -7.20
CA VAL A 102 -17.92 -7.97 -5.81
C VAL A 102 -18.29 -6.83 -4.86
N ALA A 103 -17.64 -5.68 -4.98
CA ALA A 103 -17.82 -4.57 -4.05
C ALA A 103 -17.42 -3.24 -4.67
N PRO A 104 -18.04 -2.12 -4.24
CA PRO A 104 -17.48 -0.81 -4.51
C PRO A 104 -16.16 -0.65 -3.75
N LEU A 105 -15.25 0.13 -4.33
CA LEU A 105 -13.97 0.49 -3.73
C LEU A 105 -13.87 2.00 -3.65
N THR A 106 -13.37 2.53 -2.54
CA THR A 106 -13.05 3.95 -2.40
C THR A 106 -11.55 4.11 -2.39
N LEU A 107 -11.01 5.07 -3.14
CA LEU A 107 -9.58 5.36 -3.08
C LEU A 107 -9.25 6.00 -1.73
N SER A 108 -8.12 5.61 -1.13
CA SER A 108 -7.62 6.32 0.05
C SER A 108 -7.23 7.73 -0.36
N PRO A 109 -7.71 8.78 0.33
CA PRO A 109 -7.39 10.15 -0.05
C PRO A 109 -5.88 10.40 0.10
N ARG A 110 -5.33 11.15 -0.85
CA ARG A 110 -4.01 11.75 -0.73
C ARG A 110 -4.06 12.89 0.29
N PRO A 111 -3.26 12.86 1.37
CA PRO A 111 -3.27 13.93 2.36
C PRO A 111 -2.49 15.16 1.86
N ASP A 112 -2.95 16.37 2.19
CA ASP A 112 -2.34 17.62 1.73
C ASP A 112 -0.92 17.81 2.27
N TRP A 113 -0.60 17.27 3.46
CA TRP A 113 0.76 17.29 3.99
C TRP A 113 1.80 16.60 3.13
N TYR A 114 1.41 15.75 2.17
CA TYR A 114 2.38 15.19 1.22
C TYR A 114 3.03 16.25 0.32
N GLU A 115 2.37 17.39 0.11
CA GLU A 115 2.89 18.51 -0.69
C GLU A 115 3.66 19.55 0.15
N ARG A 116 3.77 19.32 1.46
CA ARG A 116 4.46 20.23 2.38
C ARG A 116 5.93 19.82 2.56
N ASP A 117 6.75 20.81 2.85
CA ASP A 117 8.12 20.62 3.32
C ASP A 117 8.18 20.78 4.84
N THR A 118 9.13 20.09 5.47
CA THR A 118 9.52 20.33 6.86
C THR A 118 10.19 21.69 7.02
N ALA A 119 10.37 22.15 8.25
CA ALA A 119 11.12 23.38 8.55
C ALA A 119 12.58 23.35 8.05
N SER A 120 13.16 22.16 7.85
CA SER A 120 14.49 21.97 7.24
C SER A 120 14.47 22.00 5.71
N GLY A 121 13.31 22.11 5.08
CA GLY A 121 13.12 22.10 3.63
C GLY A 121 13.06 20.70 2.99
N LYS A 122 12.96 19.63 3.79
CA LYS A 122 12.77 18.28 3.23
C LYS A 122 11.28 18.02 2.97
N PRO A 123 10.90 17.47 1.81
CA PRO A 123 9.51 17.06 1.58
C PRO A 123 9.05 16.11 2.68
N MET A 124 7.86 16.33 3.24
CA MET A 124 7.35 15.46 4.32
C MET A 124 7.18 14.00 3.86
N THR A 125 6.94 13.78 2.56
CA THR A 125 6.91 12.45 1.91
C THR A 125 8.25 11.71 1.94
N ARG A 126 9.37 12.40 2.17
CA ARG A 126 10.69 11.78 2.38
C ARG A 126 10.88 11.33 3.82
N ILE A 127 10.07 11.82 4.78
CA ILE A 127 10.19 11.49 6.20
C ILE A 127 9.30 10.30 6.56
N GLY A 128 8.03 10.32 6.13
CA GLY A 128 7.06 9.27 6.49
C GLY A 128 6.00 9.04 5.42
N THR A 129 5.44 7.83 5.44
CA THR A 129 4.41 7.39 4.50
C THR A 129 3.16 6.93 5.25
N LEU A 130 2.02 7.51 4.92
CA LEU A 130 0.71 7.12 5.44
C LEU A 130 0.21 5.84 4.76
N GLN A 131 -0.23 4.88 5.57
CA GLN A 131 -0.86 3.63 5.12
C GLN A 131 -2.09 3.36 5.97
N GLY A 132 -3.28 3.34 5.35
CA GLY A 132 -4.52 3.35 6.12
C GLY A 132 -4.52 4.44 7.19
N THR A 133 -4.54 4.02 8.45
CA THR A 133 -4.54 4.91 9.63
C THR A 133 -3.21 4.98 10.38
N TYR A 134 -2.10 4.48 9.82
CA TYR A 134 -0.79 4.53 10.48
C TYR A 134 0.26 5.23 9.63
N LEU A 135 1.22 5.86 10.31
CA LEU A 135 2.36 6.51 9.68
C LEU A 135 3.58 5.60 9.79
N GLY A 136 4.08 5.12 8.64
CA GLY A 136 5.34 4.37 8.57
C GLY A 136 6.52 5.31 8.39
N ILE A 137 7.57 5.13 9.20
CA ILE A 137 8.82 5.89 9.14
C ILE A 137 9.99 4.92 9.07
N TYR A 138 10.82 5.08 8.05
CA TYR A 138 12.06 4.33 7.92
C TYR A 138 13.22 5.25 8.32
N GLN A 139 13.67 5.11 9.57
CA GLN A 139 14.55 6.11 10.17
C GLN A 139 15.99 6.08 9.62
N ALA A 140 16.50 4.92 9.17
CA ALA A 140 17.88 4.81 8.69
C ALA A 140 17.95 4.14 7.33
N LYS A 141 19.20 3.96 6.90
CA LYS A 141 19.58 3.57 5.56
C LYS A 141 19.04 2.18 5.23
N VAL A 142 19.13 1.84 3.94
CA VAL A 142 18.82 0.50 3.48
C VAL A 142 19.66 -0.54 4.26
N CYS A 143 19.04 -1.67 4.60
CA CYS A 143 19.65 -2.77 5.35
C CYS A 143 20.98 -3.23 4.70
N GLU A 144 22.02 -3.46 5.51
CA GLU A 144 23.38 -3.77 5.02
C GLU A 144 23.45 -5.01 4.11
N TYR A 145 22.56 -5.98 4.30
CA TYR A 145 22.49 -7.16 3.43
C TYR A 145 22.11 -6.82 1.99
N TRP A 146 21.48 -5.66 1.74
CA TRP A 146 21.22 -5.17 0.38
C TRP A 146 22.44 -4.50 -0.25
N THR A 147 23.39 -4.03 0.57
CA THR A 147 24.57 -3.27 0.13
C THR A 147 25.87 -4.07 0.20
N GLU A 148 25.83 -5.29 0.73
CA GLU A 148 26.97 -6.20 0.79
C GLU A 148 27.57 -6.44 -0.61
N LYS A 149 28.91 -6.53 -0.65
CA LYS A 149 29.70 -6.72 -1.87
C LYS A 149 30.51 -8.02 -1.77
N PRO A 150 30.74 -8.75 -2.88
CA PRO A 150 30.40 -8.38 -4.26
C PRO A 150 28.93 -8.59 -4.63
N GLU A 151 28.20 -9.39 -3.85
CA GLU A 151 26.80 -9.71 -4.10
C GLU A 151 25.97 -9.41 -2.85
N ARG A 152 24.76 -8.88 -3.06
CA ARG A 152 23.79 -8.68 -1.97
C ARG A 152 23.37 -10.02 -1.35
N VAL A 153 23.26 -10.05 -0.03
CA VAL A 153 22.83 -11.23 0.75
C VAL A 153 21.49 -11.02 1.43
N ASN A 154 20.70 -10.05 0.96
CA ASN A 154 19.38 -9.72 1.50
C ASN A 154 18.47 -10.94 1.62
N CYS A 155 17.57 -10.90 2.61
CA CYS A 155 16.56 -11.93 2.77
C CYS A 155 15.76 -12.07 1.46
N LYS A 156 15.53 -13.32 1.02
CA LYS A 156 14.91 -13.61 -0.29
C LYS A 156 13.47 -13.10 -0.43
N PHE A 157 12.79 -12.85 0.69
CA PHE A 157 11.44 -12.29 0.74
C PHE A 157 11.42 -10.76 0.85
N CYS A 158 12.55 -10.11 1.12
CA CYS A 158 12.59 -8.68 1.36
C CYS A 158 12.40 -7.93 0.03
N SER A 159 11.50 -6.94 0.01
CA SER A 159 11.33 -5.98 -1.09
C SER A 159 11.76 -4.57 -0.70
N VAL A 160 12.12 -4.33 0.57
CA VAL A 160 12.42 -3.00 1.08
C VAL A 160 13.59 -2.35 0.33
N GLY A 161 14.69 -3.07 0.11
CA GLY A 161 15.84 -2.53 -0.64
C GLY A 161 15.64 -2.40 -2.15
N LEU A 162 14.53 -2.92 -2.70
CA LEU A 162 14.11 -2.58 -4.07
C LEU A 162 13.48 -1.19 -4.14
N ASN A 163 12.93 -0.74 -3.01
CA ASN A 163 12.17 0.49 -2.90
C ASN A 163 13.00 1.60 -2.27
N LEU A 164 13.72 1.35 -1.18
CA LEU A 164 14.66 2.32 -0.66
C LEU A 164 15.81 2.43 -1.64
N GLY A 165 15.88 3.55 -2.37
CA GLY A 165 17.08 3.87 -3.12
C GLY A 165 18.25 3.99 -2.15
N VAL A 166 19.46 3.68 -2.60
CA VAL A 166 20.69 3.92 -1.83
C VAL A 166 20.79 5.41 -1.41
N ASP A 167 20.10 6.30 -2.13
CA ASP A 167 20.03 7.75 -1.91
C ASP A 167 18.84 8.24 -1.04
N ASP A 168 17.95 7.37 -0.53
CA ASP A 168 16.97 7.76 0.53
C ASP A 168 17.63 7.80 1.93
N ALA A 169 18.97 7.78 1.95
CA ALA A 169 19.86 7.74 3.10
C ALA A 169 20.10 9.11 3.75
N ASP A 170 19.24 10.10 3.48
CA ASP A 170 19.26 11.35 4.23
C ASP A 170 18.80 11.07 5.66
N ASP A 171 19.66 11.36 6.62
CA ASP A 171 19.34 11.25 8.04
C ASP A 171 18.08 12.05 8.35
N LYS A 172 17.13 11.42 9.05
CA LYS A 172 15.88 12.03 9.50
C LYS A 172 16.10 12.47 10.94
N SER A 173 16.07 13.78 11.18
CA SER A 173 16.14 14.34 12.53
C SER A 173 14.86 14.03 13.33
N VAL A 174 14.98 14.05 14.65
CA VAL A 174 13.82 13.88 15.55
C VAL A 174 12.79 14.99 15.30
N GLU A 175 13.25 16.21 15.03
CA GLU A 175 12.42 17.37 14.75
C GLU A 175 11.60 17.18 13.47
N GLU A 176 12.23 16.74 12.37
CA GLU A 176 11.53 16.42 11.11
C GLU A 176 10.49 15.32 11.31
N VAL A 177 10.84 14.25 12.04
CA VAL A 177 9.92 13.16 12.36
C VAL A 177 8.71 13.68 13.15
N LEU A 178 8.94 14.48 14.19
CA LEU A 178 7.86 15.02 15.01
C LEU A 178 6.97 16.00 14.24
N GLU A 179 7.53 16.76 13.30
CA GLU A 179 6.75 17.64 12.42
C GLU A 179 5.77 16.84 11.55
N VAL A 180 6.26 15.78 10.90
CA VAL A 180 5.42 14.92 10.05
C VAL A 180 4.40 14.14 10.87
N VAL A 181 4.77 13.64 12.05
CA VAL A 181 3.83 12.97 12.97
C VAL A 181 2.69 13.92 13.37
N ARG A 182 2.98 15.20 13.66
CA ARG A 182 1.95 16.19 13.99
C ARG A 182 1.04 16.46 12.79
N ALA A 183 1.61 16.73 11.62
CA ALA A 183 0.84 16.96 10.40
C ALA A 183 -0.09 15.77 10.07
N ALA A 184 0.44 14.55 10.11
CA ALA A 184 -0.32 13.33 9.86
C ALA A 184 -1.41 13.09 10.93
N ARG A 185 -1.16 13.44 12.19
CA ARG A 185 -2.17 13.31 13.26
C ARG A 185 -3.30 14.33 13.13
N GLU A 186 -2.96 15.59 12.85
CA GLU A 186 -3.93 16.67 12.72
C GLU A 186 -4.82 16.52 11.49
N GLU A 187 -4.24 16.12 10.35
CA GLU A 187 -4.93 16.12 9.07
C GLU A 187 -5.42 14.73 8.65
N SER A 188 -4.68 13.67 8.99
CA SER A 188 -5.00 12.28 8.59
C SER A 188 -5.47 11.40 9.74
N GLY A 189 -5.47 11.89 10.99
CA GLY A 189 -5.99 11.16 12.14
C GLY A 189 -5.26 9.85 12.44
N ILE A 190 -3.94 9.79 12.23
CA ILE A 190 -3.17 8.56 12.47
C ILE A 190 -3.37 8.02 13.90
N THR A 191 -3.45 6.71 14.03
CA THR A 191 -3.68 6.02 15.31
C THR A 191 -2.39 5.57 15.98
N TYR A 192 -1.34 5.29 15.19
CA TYR A 192 0.00 4.98 15.69
C TYR A 192 1.08 5.30 14.63
N VAL A 193 2.33 5.27 15.07
CA VAL A 193 3.52 5.44 14.23
C VAL A 193 4.30 4.13 14.25
N ASP A 194 4.67 3.63 13.07
CA ASP A 194 5.48 2.43 12.88
C ASP A 194 6.89 2.82 12.45
N PHE A 195 7.88 2.53 13.30
CA PHE A 195 9.29 2.70 12.96
C PHE A 195 9.84 1.38 12.42
N ASN A 196 10.10 1.36 11.11
CA ASN A 196 10.70 0.20 10.45
C ASN A 196 12.20 0.42 10.19
N THR A 197 12.97 -0.66 10.27
CA THR A 197 14.42 -0.58 10.13
C THR A 197 15.02 -1.87 9.57
N GLY A 198 16.13 -1.70 8.84
CA GLY A 198 17.01 -2.77 8.40
C GLY A 198 18.01 -3.20 9.48
N HIS A 199 18.83 -4.19 9.13
CA HIS A 199 20.07 -4.51 9.85
C HIS A 199 21.15 -3.47 9.50
N TYR A 200 21.94 -3.10 10.50
CA TYR A 200 23.13 -2.25 10.45
C TYR A 200 24.29 -2.96 11.15
#